data_AF-A0A2D5RV06-F1
#
_entry.id   AF-A0A2D5RV06-F1
#
_cell.length_a   1.000
_cell.length_b   1.000
_cell.length_c   1.000
_cell.angle_alpha   90.00
_cell.angle_beta   90.00
_cell.angle_gamma   90.00
#
_symmetry.space_group_name_H-M   'P 1'
#
loop_
_entity.id
_entity.type
_entity.pdbx_description
1 polymer ?
#
loop_
_entity_poly.entity_id
_entity_poly.type
_entity_poly.pdbx_seq_one_letter_code
_entity_poly.pdbx_strand_id
1 'polypeptide(L)'
;MNSLKSNNKSDKQIKNVDGLTTNQRRDVVLSELKRKSKIRTIFKDCEASEIKEILDRIESVFEEKYAEETLKKQNHEKMQERAQSILSEMEEKGIDMELLQELQFKKDSLSVPPPKVKYMKDGASWSGLGRRPTPFKGLSDYELEKYRKLKD
;
A
#
# COMPACT_ATOMS: atom_id res chain seq x y z
N MET A 1 29.31 -22.08 -54.56
CA MET A 1 28.28 -21.94 -53.51
C MET A 1 28.55 -22.99 -52.44
N ASN A 2 28.96 -22.59 -51.24
CA ASN A 2 28.84 -23.40 -50.03
C ASN A 2 28.87 -22.45 -48.84
N SER A 3 27.69 -22.18 -48.32
CA SER A 3 27.43 -21.25 -47.23
C SER A 3 27.79 -21.91 -45.90
N LEU A 4 28.75 -21.32 -45.18
CA LEU A 4 29.05 -21.66 -43.79
C LEU A 4 27.84 -21.32 -42.93
N LYS A 5 27.11 -22.35 -42.49
CA LYS A 5 26.12 -22.22 -41.42
C LYS A 5 26.86 -22.08 -40.09
N SER A 6 26.97 -20.85 -39.59
CA SER A 6 27.35 -20.58 -38.20
C SER A 6 26.26 -21.14 -37.28
N ASN A 7 26.59 -22.23 -36.58
CA ASN A 7 25.80 -22.76 -35.47
C ASN A 7 25.98 -21.84 -34.25
N ASN A 8 25.06 -20.88 -34.09
CA ASN A 8 24.88 -20.16 -32.82
C ASN A 8 24.23 -21.10 -31.81
N LYS A 9 25.05 -21.88 -31.10
CA LYS A 9 24.64 -22.61 -29.89
C LYS A 9 24.35 -21.59 -28.80
N SER A 10 23.06 -21.26 -28.68
CA SER A 10 22.34 -20.83 -27.48
C SER A 10 23.21 -20.45 -26.27
N ASP A 11 23.51 -19.16 -26.17
CA ASP A 11 23.82 -18.53 -24.89
C ASP A 11 22.64 -18.77 -23.95
N LYS A 12 22.79 -19.74 -23.06
CA LYS A 12 21.92 -19.89 -21.90
C LYS A 12 22.30 -18.75 -20.97
N GLN A 13 21.69 -17.57 -21.20
CA GLN A 13 21.84 -16.41 -20.33
C GLN A 13 21.51 -16.83 -18.90
N ILE A 14 22.56 -17.01 -18.09
CA ILE A 14 22.44 -17.05 -16.64
C ILE A 14 22.02 -15.64 -16.27
N LYS A 15 20.71 -15.43 -16.07
CA LYS A 15 20.19 -14.14 -15.62
C LYS A 15 20.76 -13.91 -14.22
N ASN A 16 21.76 -13.06 -14.14
CA ASN A 16 22.40 -12.68 -12.89
C ASN A 16 21.32 -12.01 -12.01
N VAL A 17 21.00 -12.63 -10.88
CA VAL A 17 19.83 -12.28 -10.05
C VAL A 17 20.07 -11.02 -9.21
N ASP A 18 21.34 -10.64 -9.06
CA ASP A 18 21.80 -9.59 -8.16
C ASP A 18 21.32 -8.18 -8.55
N GLY A 19 21.03 -7.96 -9.84
CA GLY A 19 20.56 -6.66 -10.36
C GLY A 19 19.04 -6.49 -10.47
N LEU A 20 18.24 -7.49 -10.09
CA LEU A 20 16.78 -7.46 -10.28
C LEU A 20 16.06 -6.73 -9.13
N THR A 21 15.04 -5.94 -9.47
CA THR A 21 14.08 -5.40 -8.49
C THR A 21 13.25 -6.51 -7.84
N THR A 22 12.65 -6.24 -6.68
CA THR A 22 11.81 -7.20 -5.95
C THR A 22 10.71 -7.81 -6.82
N ASN A 23 10.05 -7.01 -7.65
CA ASN A 23 8.99 -7.48 -8.55
C ASN A 23 9.53 -8.42 -9.63
N GLN A 24 10.66 -8.06 -10.25
CA GLN A 24 11.28 -8.90 -11.28
C GLN A 24 11.80 -10.23 -10.71
N ARG A 25 12.39 -10.21 -9.50
CA ARG A 25 12.81 -11.44 -8.79
C ARG A 25 11.60 -12.35 -8.55
N ARG A 26 10.50 -11.79 -8.06
CA ARG A 26 9.24 -12.53 -7.85
C ARG A 26 8.77 -13.18 -9.15
N ASP A 27 8.72 -12.45 -10.25
CA ASP A 27 8.20 -12.97 -11.51
C ASP A 27 9.06 -14.13 -12.05
N VAL A 28 10.40 -14.02 -11.92
CA VAL A 28 11.32 -15.10 -12.25
C VAL A 28 11.06 -16.33 -11.37
N VAL A 29 11.02 -16.17 -10.04
CA VAL A 29 10.77 -17.26 -9.09
C VAL A 29 9.44 -17.95 -9.40
N LEU A 30 8.36 -17.19 -9.60
CA LEU A 30 7.05 -17.74 -9.95
C LEU A 30 7.07 -18.49 -11.28
N SER A 31 7.78 -17.99 -12.30
CA SER A 31 7.87 -18.66 -13.59
C SER A 31 8.56 -20.02 -13.52
N GLU A 32 9.55 -20.15 -12.63
CA GLU A 32 10.30 -21.39 -12.40
C GLU A 32 9.51 -22.36 -11.51
N LEU A 33 8.92 -21.89 -10.40
CA LEU A 33 8.14 -22.72 -9.48
C LEU A 33 6.78 -23.16 -10.05
N LYS A 34 6.22 -22.48 -11.06
CA LYS A 34 4.99 -22.93 -11.74
C LYS A 34 5.18 -24.22 -12.57
N ARG A 35 6.41 -24.59 -12.93
CA ARG A 35 6.68 -25.70 -13.86
C ARG A 35 7.39 -26.84 -13.14
N LYS A 36 6.74 -28.01 -13.06
CA LYS A 36 7.30 -29.21 -12.40
C LYS A 36 8.68 -29.62 -12.92
N SER A 37 8.94 -29.49 -14.22
CA SER A 37 10.24 -29.80 -14.82
C SER A 37 11.35 -28.86 -14.35
N LYS A 38 11.03 -27.58 -14.12
CA LYS A 38 11.97 -26.60 -13.59
C LYS A 38 12.23 -26.80 -12.10
N ILE A 39 11.17 -27.05 -11.31
CA ILE A 39 11.30 -27.47 -9.90
C ILE A 39 12.24 -28.67 -9.78
N ARG A 40 12.02 -29.74 -10.56
CA ARG A 40 12.91 -30.92 -10.57
C ARG A 40 14.36 -30.59 -10.92
N THR A 41 14.59 -29.58 -11.75
CA THR A 41 15.94 -29.15 -12.12
C THR A 41 16.59 -28.35 -10.99
N ILE A 42 15.83 -27.48 -10.32
CA ILE A 42 16.30 -26.63 -9.21
C ILE A 42 16.68 -27.48 -8.00
N PHE A 43 15.84 -28.46 -7.64
CA PHE A 43 16.03 -29.31 -6.47
C PHE A 43 16.80 -30.60 -6.78
N LYS A 44 17.43 -30.72 -7.95
CA LYS A 44 18.09 -31.95 -8.39
C LYS A 44 19.17 -32.42 -7.41
N ASP A 45 19.90 -31.47 -6.84
CA ASP A 45 21.05 -31.70 -5.97
C ASP A 45 20.73 -31.39 -4.49
N CYS A 46 19.45 -31.20 -4.14
CA CYS A 46 18.99 -30.96 -2.77
C CYS A 46 18.56 -32.26 -2.10
N GLU A 47 18.72 -32.34 -0.77
CA GLU A 47 18.22 -33.48 0.00
C GLU A 47 16.70 -33.39 0.19
N ALA A 48 16.05 -34.54 0.37
CA ALA A 48 14.61 -34.60 0.60
C ALA A 48 14.18 -33.84 1.88
N SER A 49 15.05 -33.79 2.89
CA SER A 49 14.89 -33.03 4.13
C SER A 49 14.78 -31.52 3.87
N GLU A 50 15.70 -30.97 3.08
CA GLU A 50 15.72 -29.54 2.71
C GLU A 50 14.48 -29.16 1.89
N ILE A 51 14.08 -30.03 0.96
CA ILE A 51 12.86 -29.83 0.16
C ILE A 51 11.63 -29.80 1.07
N LYS A 52 11.58 -30.66 2.09
CA LYS A 52 10.47 -30.71 3.05
C LYS A 52 10.41 -29.44 3.91
N GLU A 53 11.55 -28.94 4.39
CA GLU A 53 11.60 -27.68 5.15
C GLU A 53 11.10 -26.49 4.31
N ILE A 54 11.49 -26.43 3.03
CA ILE A 54 11.01 -25.40 2.10
C ILE A 54 9.50 -25.52 1.88
N LEU A 55 8.98 -26.75 1.75
CA LEU A 55 7.55 -27.00 1.60
C LEU A 55 6.78 -26.51 2.83
N ASP A 56 7.24 -26.82 4.04
CA ASP A 56 6.59 -26.42 5.29
C ASP A 56 6.53 -24.88 5.43
N ARG A 57 7.59 -24.18 5.01
CA ARG A 57 7.60 -22.70 4.96
C ARG A 57 6.60 -22.15 3.94
N ILE A 58 6.52 -22.74 2.75
CA ILE A 58 5.57 -22.32 1.71
C ILE A 58 4.14 -22.58 2.16
N GLU A 59 3.88 -23.70 2.82
CA GLU A 59 2.58 -24.06 3.39
C GLU A 59 2.15 -23.06 4.46
N SER A 60 3.03 -22.69 5.39
CA SER A 60 2.75 -21.64 6.38
C SER A 60 2.35 -20.31 5.72
N VAL A 61 3.10 -19.87 4.71
CA VAL A 61 2.79 -18.62 3.98
C VAL A 61 1.47 -18.74 3.20
N PHE A 62 1.17 -19.93 2.67
CA PHE A 62 -0.09 -20.20 1.99
C PHE A 62 -1.27 -20.09 2.95
N GLU A 63 -1.20 -20.70 4.13
CA GLU A 63 -2.27 -20.63 5.13
C GLU A 63 -2.53 -19.20 5.60
N GLU A 64 -1.47 -18.40 5.83
CA GLU A 64 -1.59 -16.97 6.15
C GLU A 64 -2.34 -16.21 5.04
N LYS A 65 -1.94 -16.44 3.78
CA LYS A 65 -2.57 -15.79 2.62
C LYS A 65 -4.02 -16.21 2.45
N TYR A 66 -4.31 -17.50 2.62
CA TYR A 66 -5.65 -18.04 2.50
C TYR A 66 -6.59 -17.47 3.58
N ALA A 67 -6.10 -17.36 4.82
CA ALA A 67 -6.85 -16.74 5.92
C ALA A 67 -7.11 -15.24 5.64
N GLU A 68 -6.11 -14.49 5.16
CA GLU A 68 -6.27 -13.10 4.76
C GLU A 68 -7.32 -12.92 3.64
N GLU A 69 -7.26 -13.75 2.59
CA GLU A 69 -8.19 -13.70 1.46
C GLU A 69 -9.61 -14.04 1.89
N THR A 70 -9.76 -15.05 2.74
CA THR A 70 -11.06 -15.45 3.29
C THR A 70 -11.65 -14.34 4.16
N LEU A 71 -10.85 -13.71 5.03
CA LEU A 71 -11.30 -12.59 5.84
C LEU A 71 -11.68 -11.37 4.98
N LYS A 72 -10.88 -11.06 3.95
CA LYS A 72 -11.20 -9.98 3.00
C LYS A 72 -12.51 -10.25 2.28
N LYS A 73 -12.73 -11.49 1.83
CA LYS A 73 -13.96 -11.90 1.17
C LYS A 73 -15.17 -11.76 2.11
N GLN A 74 -15.09 -12.28 3.33
CA GLN A 74 -16.15 -12.16 4.32
C GLN A 74 -16.45 -10.70 4.69
N ASN A 75 -15.42 -9.86 4.83
CA ASN A 75 -15.61 -8.44 5.08
C ASN A 75 -16.25 -7.73 3.89
N HIS A 76 -15.87 -8.10 2.67
CA HIS A 76 -16.48 -7.56 1.46
C HIS A 76 -17.96 -7.94 1.36
N GLU A 77 -18.29 -9.21 1.58
CA GLU A 77 -19.68 -9.70 1.61
C GLU A 77 -20.50 -8.96 2.68
N LYS A 78 -19.99 -8.82 3.92
CA LYS A 78 -20.65 -8.04 4.98
C LYS A 78 -20.83 -6.57 4.61
N MET A 79 -19.86 -5.95 3.93
CA MET A 79 -19.99 -4.57 3.47
C MET A 79 -21.05 -4.45 2.36
N GLN A 80 -21.11 -5.41 1.44
CA GLN A 80 -22.15 -5.45 0.42
C GLN A 80 -23.54 -5.64 1.03
N GLU A 81 -23.71 -6.58 1.97
CA GLU A 81 -24.98 -6.79 2.68
C GLU A 81 -25.43 -5.52 3.41
N ARG A 82 -24.52 -4.85 4.11
CA ARG A 82 -24.83 -3.56 4.78
C ARG A 82 -25.19 -2.48 3.78
N ALA A 83 -24.47 -2.37 2.67
CA ALA A 83 -24.78 -1.39 1.63
C ALA A 83 -26.17 -1.63 1.02
N GLN A 84 -26.53 -2.89 0.77
CA GLN A 84 -27.86 -3.26 0.30
C GLN A 84 -28.94 -2.90 1.33
N SER A 85 -28.72 -3.21 2.62
CA SER A 85 -29.63 -2.82 3.70
C SER A 85 -29.84 -1.30 3.75
N ILE A 86 -28.77 -0.51 3.64
CA ILE A 86 -28.85 0.95 3.62
C ILE A 86 -29.65 1.44 2.42
N LEU A 87 -29.44 0.86 1.23
CA LEU A 87 -30.22 1.23 0.04
C LEU A 87 -31.72 0.95 0.23
N SER A 88 -32.09 -0.18 0.83
CA SER A 88 -33.49 -0.47 1.15
C SER A 88 -34.07 0.49 2.18
N GLU A 89 -33.33 0.83 3.24
CA GLU A 89 -33.77 1.83 4.23
C GLU A 89 -33.92 3.23 3.64
N MET A 90 -33.05 3.59 2.69
CA MET A 90 -33.14 4.86 1.96
C MET A 90 -34.42 4.91 1.12
N GLU A 91 -34.73 3.83 0.39
CA GLU A 91 -35.97 3.72 -0.37
C GLU A 91 -37.20 3.81 0.53
N GLU A 92 -37.23 3.09 1.65
CA GLU A 92 -38.34 3.13 2.62
C GLU A 92 -38.58 4.54 3.18
N LYS A 93 -37.49 5.29 3.43
CA LYS A 93 -37.56 6.65 3.96
C LYS A 93 -37.73 7.73 2.89
N GLY A 94 -37.79 7.35 1.61
CA GLY A 94 -37.85 8.28 0.49
C GLY A 94 -36.62 9.18 0.38
N ILE A 95 -35.46 8.70 0.83
CA ILE A 95 -34.18 9.40 0.75
C ILE A 95 -33.47 8.95 -0.52
N ASP A 96 -33.09 9.89 -1.37
CA ASP A 96 -32.28 9.63 -2.56
C ASP A 96 -30.80 10.01 -2.35
N MET A 97 -29.98 9.61 -3.32
CA MET A 97 -28.55 9.90 -3.32
C MET A 97 -28.25 11.39 -3.53
N GLU A 98 -29.10 12.12 -4.25
CA GLU A 98 -28.92 13.53 -4.56
C GLU A 98 -29.04 14.39 -3.29
N LEU A 99 -30.08 14.14 -2.48
CA LEU A 99 -30.29 14.79 -1.20
C LEU A 99 -29.12 14.54 -0.23
N LEU A 100 -28.60 13.32 -0.17
CA LEU A 100 -27.43 13.00 0.68
C LEU A 100 -26.17 13.75 0.22
N GLN A 101 -25.93 13.83 -1.08
CA GLN A 101 -24.81 14.59 -1.64
C GLN A 101 -24.95 16.08 -1.32
N GLU A 102 -26.13 16.67 -1.51
CA GLU A 102 -26.38 18.07 -1.15
C GLU A 102 -26.13 18.35 0.33
N LEU A 103 -26.57 17.47 1.21
CA LEU A 103 -26.34 17.60 2.66
C LEU A 103 -24.85 17.50 3.00
N GLN A 104 -24.10 16.63 2.31
CA GLN A 104 -22.66 16.54 2.46
C GLN A 104 -21.95 17.81 1.99
N PHE A 105 -22.29 18.33 0.81
CA PHE A 105 -21.72 19.59 0.31
C PHE A 105 -22.05 20.78 1.22
N LYS A 106 -23.26 20.85 1.79
CA LYS A 106 -23.64 21.86 2.78
C LYS A 106 -22.80 21.72 4.06
N LYS A 107 -22.56 20.50 4.53
CA LYS A 107 -21.70 20.25 5.69
C LYS A 107 -20.24 20.65 5.45
N ASP A 108 -19.70 20.30 4.29
CA ASP A 108 -18.31 20.60 3.94
C ASP A 108 -18.10 22.10 3.66
N SER A 109 -19.09 22.79 3.11
CA SER A 109 -19.06 24.25 2.94
C SER A 109 -19.24 25.03 4.26
N LEU A 110 -19.90 24.44 5.26
CA LEU A 110 -20.01 24.99 6.62
C LEU A 110 -18.82 24.62 7.52
N SER A 111 -17.95 23.70 7.09
CA SER A 111 -16.71 23.37 7.78
C SER A 111 -15.70 24.49 7.60
N VAL A 112 -15.78 25.52 8.46
CA VAL A 112 -14.74 26.55 8.58
C VAL A 112 -13.42 25.85 8.86
N PRO A 113 -12.38 26.00 8.00
CA PRO A 113 -11.07 25.43 8.29
C PRO A 113 -10.60 25.96 9.64
N PRO A 114 -10.02 25.13 10.52
CA PRO A 114 -9.47 25.63 11.77
C PRO A 114 -8.51 26.79 11.44
N PRO A 115 -8.61 27.93 12.15
CA PRO A 115 -7.84 29.10 11.81
C PRO A 115 -6.36 28.72 11.76
N LYS A 116 -5.72 28.98 10.61
CA LYS A 116 -4.30 28.67 10.41
C LYS A 116 -3.49 29.56 11.34
N VAL A 117 -3.18 29.03 12.53
CA VAL A 117 -2.39 29.72 13.54
C VAL A 117 -0.99 29.97 12.99
N LYS A 118 -0.56 31.23 12.97
CA LYS A 118 0.78 31.62 12.53
C LYS A 118 1.47 32.38 13.64
N TYR A 119 2.59 31.88 14.12
CA TYR A 119 3.46 32.58 15.07
C TYR A 119 4.48 33.41 14.29
N MET A 120 4.67 34.68 14.65
CA MET A 120 5.67 35.57 14.05
C MET A 120 6.58 36.19 15.10
N LYS A 121 7.89 35.94 14.98
CA LYS A 121 8.93 36.47 15.87
C LYS A 121 10.22 36.65 15.09
N ASP A 122 10.85 37.82 15.23
CA ASP A 122 12.16 38.15 14.63
C ASP A 122 12.24 37.85 13.12
N GLY A 123 11.17 38.17 12.38
CA GLY A 123 11.07 37.92 10.94
C GLY A 123 10.80 36.45 10.55
N ALA A 124 10.84 35.51 11.50
CA ALA A 124 10.50 34.12 11.25
C ALA A 124 9.01 33.84 11.47
N SER A 125 8.45 32.99 10.62
CA SER A 125 7.06 32.56 10.65
C SER A 125 6.99 31.06 10.92
N TRP A 126 6.12 30.64 11.83
CA TRP A 126 5.88 29.23 12.11
C TRP A 126 4.39 28.91 12.22
N SER A 127 3.93 27.81 11.62
CA SER A 127 2.52 27.40 11.64
C SER A 127 2.14 26.56 12.86
N GLY A 128 3.07 26.33 13.80
CA GLY A 128 2.88 25.40 14.91
C GLY A 128 3.05 23.93 14.54
N LEU A 129 3.24 23.62 13.25
CA LEU A 129 3.43 22.26 12.73
C LEU A 129 4.86 22.07 12.20
N GLY A 130 5.41 20.87 12.39
CA GLY A 130 6.76 20.51 11.93
C GLY A 130 7.88 21.04 12.83
N ARG A 131 9.11 21.11 12.29
CA ARG A 131 10.29 21.53 13.05
C ARG A 131 10.14 22.98 13.53
N ARG A 132 10.25 23.18 14.84
CA ARG A 132 10.19 24.50 15.47
C ARG A 132 11.42 25.35 15.06
N PRO A 133 11.25 26.53 14.44
CA PRO A 133 12.36 27.39 14.02
C PRO A 133 13.15 27.94 15.22
N THR A 134 14.42 28.30 14.97
CA THR A 134 15.34 28.80 16.00
C THR A 134 14.77 29.92 16.87
N PRO A 135 14.06 30.94 16.34
CA PRO A 135 13.50 32.03 17.16
C PRO A 135 12.45 31.58 18.19
N PHE A 136 11.81 30.44 17.94
CA PHE A 136 10.78 29.84 18.80
C PHE A 136 11.32 28.71 19.68
N LYS A 137 12.57 28.28 19.47
CA LYS A 137 13.17 27.16 20.19
C LYS A 137 13.33 27.50 21.67
N GLY A 138 12.89 26.61 22.56
CA GLY A 138 12.95 26.82 24.01
C GLY A 138 11.79 27.64 24.60
N LEU A 139 10.90 28.20 23.78
CA LEU A 139 9.67 28.85 24.27
C LEU A 139 8.65 27.79 24.71
N SER A 140 8.01 28.05 25.84
CA SER A 140 6.81 27.33 26.28
C SER A 140 5.60 27.68 25.42
N ASP A 141 4.56 26.85 25.47
CA ASP A 141 3.33 27.09 24.70
C ASP A 141 2.65 28.42 25.10
N TYR A 142 2.76 28.82 26.37
CA TYR A 142 2.29 30.12 26.85
C TYR A 142 3.06 31.30 26.24
N GLU A 143 4.37 31.16 26.07
CA GLU A 143 5.21 32.20 25.46
C GLU A 143 5.04 32.27 23.95
N LEU A 144 4.74 31.15 23.29
CA LEU A 144 4.41 31.11 21.86
C LEU A 144 3.16 31.91 21.56
N GLU A 145 2.14 31.84 22.42
CA GLU A 145 0.86 32.52 22.21
C GLU A 145 1.01 34.04 22.08
N LYS A 146 2.02 34.64 22.72
CA LYS A 146 2.35 36.07 22.59
C LYS A 146 2.75 36.47 21.17
N TYR A 147 3.23 35.52 20.37
CA TYR A 147 3.64 35.72 18.99
C TYR A 147 2.57 35.26 17.99
N ARG A 148 1.41 34.80 18.48
CA ARG A 148 0.31 34.34 17.63
C ARG A 148 -0.27 35.51 16.84
N LYS A 149 -0.40 35.29 15.54
CA LYS A 149 -1.18 36.11 14.62
C LYS A 149 -2.34 35.28 14.12
N LEU A 150 -3.55 35.78 14.33
CA LEU A 150 -4.71 35.34 13.57
C LEU A 150 -4.49 35.85 12.15
N LYS A 151 -4.59 34.97 11.17
CA LYS A 151 -4.55 35.38 9.77
C LYS A 151 -5.93 35.97 9.46
N ASP A 152 -5.96 37.23 9.04
CA ASP A 152 -7.13 37.83 8.38
C ASP A 152 -7.44 37.08 7.07
#